data_AF-A0A949IHP0-F1
#
_entry.id   AF-A0A949IHP0-F1
#
_cell.length_a   1.000
_cell.length_b   1.000
_cell.length_c   1.000
_cell.angle_alpha   90.00
_cell.angle_beta   90.00
_cell.angle_gamma   90.00
#
_symmetry.space_group_name_H-M   'P 1'
#
loop_
_entity.id
_entity.type
_entity.pdbx_description
1 polymer ?
#
loop_
_entity_poly.entity_id
_entity_poly.type
_entity_poly.pdbx_seq_one_letter_code
_entity_poly.pdbx_strand_id
1 'polypeptide(L)'
;MKFLLRAALLATVCAAPAFAQNAAPAPAPMQAPDSAGMAAVVNGQVITTQDVSARARLLALSLGMQPTPDVIQRLFPQVSKQLIDETLQQQEIDKLGINVSTQDVADALSHIEQGNGLPAGGLQAKLKAAGVPYSTLLSQVRTSIGWQKVLHKVLGPGLTPTPGDLAAQKAALQASLGATRYHLAEIFIPVTDPSDETPAQNFANTVINQLRQGAPFPIVAAQFSQSQTALSGGDLGFVQLDQLDPAVAATVQQMPVGAISNPIRVPGGYDVVQLLEKHDIGNQMQTILDIRQAYGQYPQPVTGQQLGPVQINFITQFMAKAKNAGSCDAVQALNASYGNIQPANPGPVNLATVTPPAFQQVLAQLPLNTLSRPLVQATGVSVVMICNRSLQKAQLPPDDQIANIIIDRRVELESEQMMDQLRHRSVILQG
;
A
#
# COMPACT_ATOMS: atom_id res chain seq x y z
N MET A 1 47.04 -20.57 70.55
CA MET A 1 47.36 -20.38 69.11
C MET A 1 46.13 -19.80 68.44
N LYS A 2 46.05 -18.60 67.86
CA LYS A 2 46.99 -17.49 67.56
C LYS A 2 46.14 -16.18 67.64
N PHE A 3 46.47 -15.22 68.51
CA PHE A 3 47.12 -13.90 68.25
C PHE A 3 46.31 -12.99 67.28
N LEU A 4 45.91 -11.73 67.51
CA LEU A 4 46.30 -10.65 68.45
C LEU A 4 45.28 -9.49 68.51
N LEU A 5 45.11 -8.95 69.73
CA LEU A 5 45.02 -7.54 70.16
C LEU A 5 44.61 -6.42 69.18
N ARG A 6 43.66 -5.58 69.64
CA ARG A 6 43.96 -4.19 70.05
C ARG A 6 42.92 -3.62 71.00
N ALA A 7 43.41 -3.10 72.12
CA ALA A 7 42.68 -2.31 73.10
C ALA A 7 42.71 -0.82 72.72
N ALA A 8 41.68 -0.06 73.08
CA ALA A 8 41.82 1.35 73.43
C ALA A 8 40.63 1.83 74.28
N LEU A 9 40.97 2.67 75.23
CA LEU A 9 40.23 3.18 76.38
C LEU A 9 39.38 4.42 76.02
N LEU A 10 38.27 4.54 76.76
CA LEU A 10 37.65 5.72 77.38
C LEU A 10 37.03 6.89 76.57
N ALA A 11 35.96 7.37 77.22
CA ALA A 11 35.38 8.72 77.27
C ALA A 11 34.30 9.06 76.25
N THR A 12 33.03 9.01 76.67
CA THR A 12 31.99 9.97 76.24
C THR A 12 30.79 9.89 77.18
N VAL A 13 30.67 10.88 78.09
CA VAL A 13 29.63 11.93 78.11
C VAL A 13 28.21 11.41 78.39
N CYS A 14 27.71 11.71 79.59
CA CYS A 14 26.28 11.70 79.90
C CYS A 14 25.56 12.71 78.99
N ALA A 15 24.72 12.22 78.08
CA ALA A 15 23.71 13.02 77.39
C ALA A 15 22.32 12.49 77.76
N ALA A 16 21.48 13.38 78.27
CA ALA A 16 20.10 13.12 78.65
C ALA A 16 19.26 12.63 77.45
N PRO A 17 18.19 11.84 77.67
CA PRO A 17 17.32 11.40 76.59
C PRO A 17 16.49 12.59 76.08
N ALA A 18 16.79 13.05 74.87
CA ALA A 18 15.88 13.90 74.11
C ALA A 18 14.70 13.04 73.64
N PHE A 19 13.48 13.40 74.06
CA PHE A 19 12.26 12.87 73.48
C PHE A 19 12.17 13.30 72.01
N ALA A 20 12.49 12.38 71.10
CA ALA A 20 12.20 12.55 69.68
C ALA A 20 10.69 12.45 69.48
N GLN A 21 10.06 13.58 69.13
CA GLN A 21 8.72 13.59 68.55
C GLN A 21 8.79 12.89 67.20
N ASN A 22 8.16 11.72 67.08
CA ASN A 22 7.92 11.06 65.80
C ASN A 22 6.99 11.95 64.96
N ALA A 23 7.58 12.77 64.09
CA ALA A 23 6.86 13.39 63.01
C ALA A 23 6.35 12.29 62.06
N ALA A 24 5.05 12.25 61.83
CA ALA A 24 4.45 11.39 60.82
C ALA A 24 5.10 11.68 59.45
N PRO A 25 5.41 10.66 58.63
CA PRO A 25 5.94 10.88 57.30
C PRO A 25 4.93 11.68 56.49
N ALA A 26 5.38 12.81 55.92
CA ALA A 26 4.59 13.59 54.99
C ALA A 26 4.13 12.69 53.83
N PRO A 27 2.88 12.80 53.35
CA PRO A 27 2.46 12.08 52.15
C PRO A 27 3.43 12.48 51.03
N ALA A 28 4.04 11.48 50.41
CA ALA A 28 4.88 11.68 49.24
C ALA A 28 4.07 12.51 48.22
N PRO A 29 4.65 13.56 47.60
CA PRO A 29 3.98 14.26 46.53
C PRO A 29 3.59 13.20 45.49
N MET A 30 2.29 13.04 45.29
CA MET A 30 1.72 12.21 44.26
C MET A 30 2.30 12.75 42.94
N GLN A 31 3.28 12.04 42.38
CA GLN A 31 3.79 12.34 41.05
C GLN A 31 2.57 12.26 40.13
N ALA A 32 2.18 13.41 39.59
CA ALA A 32 1.25 13.45 38.47
C ALA A 32 1.79 12.48 37.40
N PRO A 33 0.93 11.68 36.74
CA PRO A 33 1.38 10.80 35.67
C PRO A 33 2.23 11.62 34.71
N ASP A 34 3.44 11.14 34.46
CA ASP A 34 4.41 11.75 33.55
C ASP A 34 3.70 12.24 32.29
N SER A 35 3.96 13.50 31.97
CA SER A 35 3.50 14.20 30.78
C SER A 35 3.64 13.31 29.54
N ALA A 36 2.52 12.77 29.04
CA ALA A 36 2.44 12.45 27.63
C ALA A 36 2.63 13.79 26.91
N GLY A 37 3.86 14.03 26.42
CA GLY A 37 4.22 15.28 25.76
C GLY A 37 3.17 15.65 24.70
N MET A 38 2.85 16.93 24.60
CA MET A 38 1.92 17.41 23.58
C MET A 38 2.63 17.41 22.23
N ALA A 39 2.07 16.77 21.21
CA ALA A 39 2.59 16.82 19.84
C ALA A 39 1.85 17.88 19.02
N ALA A 40 0.53 17.97 19.17
CA ALA A 40 -0.28 19.02 18.58
C ALA A 40 -1.61 19.20 19.32
N VAL A 41 -2.32 20.30 19.06
CA VAL A 41 -3.70 20.56 19.48
C VAL A 41 -4.51 20.99 18.26
N VAL A 42 -5.63 20.33 18.00
CA VAL A 42 -6.51 20.58 16.85
C VAL A 42 -7.91 20.91 17.35
N ASN A 43 -8.33 22.17 17.26
CA ASN A 43 -9.60 22.66 17.79
C ASN A 43 -9.85 22.28 19.27
N GLY A 44 -8.78 22.31 20.07
CA GLY A 44 -8.80 21.96 21.50
C GLY A 44 -8.61 20.46 21.81
N GLN A 45 -8.59 19.59 20.79
CA GLN A 45 -8.27 18.18 20.96
C GLN A 45 -6.76 17.97 20.94
N VAL A 46 -6.21 17.36 21.98
CA VAL A 46 -4.77 17.11 22.12
C VAL A 46 -4.37 15.83 21.40
N ILE A 47 -3.31 15.91 20.58
CA ILE A 47 -2.57 14.78 20.03
C ILE A 47 -1.29 14.64 20.85
N THR A 48 -1.09 13.48 21.47
CA THR A 48 0.07 13.25 22.35
C THR A 48 1.26 12.64 21.58
N THR A 49 2.46 12.76 22.13
CA THR A 49 3.65 12.07 21.63
C THR A 49 3.50 10.54 21.65
N GLN A 50 2.68 10.01 22.57
CA GLN A 50 2.36 8.58 22.62
C GLN A 50 1.48 8.16 21.44
N ASP A 51 0.51 8.99 21.04
CA ASP A 51 -0.33 8.74 19.85
C ASP A 51 0.52 8.71 18.58
N VAL A 52 1.39 9.72 18.40
CA VAL A 52 2.31 9.79 17.26
C VAL A 52 3.26 8.58 17.25
N SER A 53 3.80 8.21 18.41
CA SER A 53 4.69 7.05 18.53
C SER A 53 3.98 5.73 18.21
N ALA A 54 2.76 5.51 18.72
CA ALA A 54 1.96 4.33 18.42
C ALA A 54 1.63 4.23 16.94
N ARG A 55 1.28 5.36 16.32
CA ARG A 55 0.97 5.46 14.89
C ARG A 55 2.20 5.21 14.02
N ALA A 56 3.36 5.74 14.41
CA ALA A 56 4.63 5.49 13.72
C ALA A 56 5.05 4.01 13.79
N ARG A 57 4.83 3.33 14.92
CA ARG A 57 5.07 1.89 15.04
C ARG A 57 4.17 1.09 14.11
N LEU A 58 2.88 1.45 14.04
CA LEU A 58 1.93 0.82 13.13
C LEU A 58 2.38 0.97 11.66
N LEU A 59 2.77 2.19 11.25
CA LEU A 59 3.27 2.46 9.91
C LEU A 59 4.56 1.70 9.59
N ALA A 60 5.49 1.60 10.54
CA ALA A 60 6.71 0.81 10.36
C ALA A 60 6.39 -0.67 10.10
N LEU A 61 5.41 -1.24 10.81
CA LEU A 61 5.01 -2.64 10.61
C LEU A 61 4.32 -2.89 9.26
N SER A 62 3.45 -1.99 8.80
CA SER A 62 2.92 -2.07 7.43
C SER A 62 4.03 -1.91 6.39
N LEU A 63 5.05 -1.12 6.74
CA LEU A 63 6.35 -0.94 6.10
C LEU A 63 7.14 -2.24 5.85
N GLY A 64 6.85 -3.30 6.63
CA GLY A 64 7.76 -4.44 6.79
C GLY A 64 9.05 -4.07 7.56
N MET A 65 9.10 -2.89 8.17
CA MET A 65 10.24 -2.40 8.95
C MET A 65 10.11 -2.78 10.43
N GLN A 66 11.25 -2.90 11.10
CA GLN A 66 11.28 -3.04 12.55
C GLN A 66 11.06 -1.66 13.21
N PRO A 67 10.13 -1.52 14.16
CA PRO A 67 9.81 -0.25 14.79
C PRO A 67 10.86 0.16 15.86
N THR A 68 12.10 0.41 15.43
CA THR A 68 13.19 0.85 16.32
C THR A 68 13.07 2.34 16.68
N PRO A 69 13.65 2.80 17.80
CA PRO A 69 13.56 4.21 18.21
C PRO A 69 13.96 5.21 17.12
N ASP A 70 15.01 4.92 16.36
CA ASP A 70 15.47 5.77 15.25
C ASP A 70 14.45 5.85 14.11
N VAL A 71 13.84 4.72 13.74
CA VAL A 71 12.78 4.68 12.71
C VAL A 71 11.58 5.48 13.17
N ILE A 72 11.14 5.29 14.42
CA ILE A 72 10.00 6.02 15.00
C ILE A 72 10.28 7.52 15.02
N GLN A 73 11.47 7.95 15.45
CA GLN A 73 11.84 9.36 15.51
C GLN A 73 11.83 10.02 14.13
N ARG A 74 12.26 9.31 13.08
CA ARG A 74 12.23 9.81 11.69
C ARG A 74 10.82 9.93 11.14
N LEU A 75 9.94 8.97 11.44
CA LEU A 75 8.55 8.99 11.00
C LEU A 75 7.70 10.02 11.76
N PHE A 76 8.17 10.48 12.93
CA PHE A 76 7.41 11.33 13.85
C PHE A 76 6.82 12.59 13.18
N PRO A 77 7.57 13.41 12.42
CA PRO A 77 7.01 14.65 11.85
C PRO A 77 5.86 14.39 10.88
N GLN A 78 5.96 13.34 10.07
CA GLN A 78 4.94 13.04 9.08
C GLN A 78 3.72 12.37 9.68
N VAL A 79 3.94 11.47 10.65
CA VAL A 79 2.86 10.85 11.39
C VAL A 79 2.09 11.89 12.21
N SER A 80 2.78 12.89 12.77
CA SER A 80 2.13 14.02 13.45
C SER A 80 1.20 14.79 12.50
N LYS A 81 1.67 15.14 11.29
CA LYS A 81 0.82 15.78 10.26
C LYS A 81 -0.39 14.91 9.89
N GLN A 82 -0.19 13.61 9.70
CA GLN A 82 -1.27 12.68 9.40
C GLN A 82 -2.31 12.60 10.53
N LEU A 83 -1.88 12.57 11.79
CA LEU A 83 -2.80 12.54 12.93
C LEU A 83 -3.59 13.85 13.07
N ILE A 84 -3.01 14.99 12.69
CA ILE A 84 -3.75 16.27 12.61
C ILE A 84 -4.87 16.16 11.57
N ASP A 85 -4.56 15.65 10.38
CA ASP A 85 -5.55 15.48 9.31
C ASP A 85 -6.65 14.48 9.70
N GLU A 86 -6.29 13.34 10.28
CA GLU A 86 -7.26 12.35 10.78
C GLU A 86 -8.14 12.92 11.89
N THR A 87 -7.59 13.80 12.74
CA THR A 87 -8.37 14.50 13.76
C THR A 87 -9.38 15.45 13.14
N LEU A 88 -9.02 16.19 12.10
CA LEU A 88 -9.94 17.05 11.36
C LEU A 88 -11.03 16.24 10.65
N GLN A 89 -10.67 15.11 10.04
CA GLN A 89 -11.63 14.19 9.42
C GLN A 89 -12.62 13.66 10.46
N GLN A 90 -12.13 13.22 11.61
CA GLN A 90 -12.97 12.73 12.70
C GLN A 90 -13.96 13.81 13.18
N GLN A 91 -13.51 15.05 13.33
CA GLN A 91 -14.37 16.17 13.72
C GLN A 91 -15.46 16.45 12.66
N GLU A 92 -15.15 16.34 11.36
CA GLU A 92 -16.16 16.51 10.31
C GLU A 92 -17.15 15.33 10.25
N ILE A 93 -16.67 14.09 10.43
CA ILE A 93 -17.50 12.88 10.56
C ILE A 93 -18.54 13.07 11.67
N ASP A 94 -18.07 13.53 12.84
CA ASP A 94 -18.92 13.76 14.02
C ASP A 94 -19.91 14.92 13.77
N LYS A 95 -19.43 16.03 13.19
CA LYS A 95 -20.26 17.20 12.84
C LYS A 95 -21.39 16.85 11.87
N LEU A 96 -21.13 15.98 10.89
CA LEU A 96 -22.11 15.56 9.89
C LEU A 96 -22.99 14.38 10.36
N GLY A 97 -22.79 13.89 11.59
CA GLY A 97 -23.54 12.80 12.19
C GLY A 97 -23.37 11.47 11.45
N ILE A 98 -22.19 11.20 10.90
CA ILE A 98 -21.92 9.97 10.16
C ILE A 98 -21.74 8.80 11.15
N ASN A 99 -22.59 7.79 11.05
CA ASN A 99 -22.49 6.59 11.86
C ASN A 99 -21.60 5.53 11.18
N VAL A 100 -20.54 5.11 11.89
CA VAL A 100 -19.72 3.95 11.54
C VAL A 100 -20.07 2.80 12.48
N SER A 101 -20.67 1.75 11.92
CA SER A 101 -21.14 0.62 12.71
C SER A 101 -19.96 -0.22 13.21
N THR A 102 -20.13 -0.94 14.31
CA THR A 102 -19.10 -1.89 14.78
C THR A 102 -18.90 -3.04 13.80
N GLN A 103 -19.94 -3.39 13.02
CA GLN A 103 -19.86 -4.40 11.99
C GLN A 103 -18.98 -3.94 10.83
N ASP A 104 -19.13 -2.69 10.36
CA ASP A 104 -18.31 -2.14 9.27
C ASP A 104 -16.82 -2.21 9.63
N VAL A 105 -16.48 -1.87 10.88
CA VAL A 105 -15.11 -1.93 11.38
C VAL A 105 -14.62 -3.38 11.50
N ALA A 106 -15.45 -4.30 11.99
CA ALA A 106 -15.10 -5.70 12.10
C ALA A 106 -14.86 -6.36 10.73
N ASP A 107 -15.70 -6.05 9.75
CA ASP A 107 -15.56 -6.54 8.36
C ASP A 107 -14.28 -6.02 7.72
N ALA A 108 -14.00 -4.71 7.86
CA ALA A 108 -12.76 -4.12 7.36
C ALA A 108 -11.51 -4.76 8.00
N LEU A 109 -11.52 -5.02 9.30
CA LEU A 109 -10.42 -5.70 9.99
C LEU A 109 -10.27 -7.16 9.55
N SER A 110 -11.38 -7.87 9.32
CA SER A 110 -11.35 -9.24 8.79
C SER A 110 -10.73 -9.28 7.40
N HIS A 111 -11.05 -8.31 6.53
CA HIS A 111 -10.41 -8.19 5.22
C HIS A 111 -8.91 -7.91 5.31
N ILE A 112 -8.46 -7.10 6.28
CA ILE A 112 -7.03 -6.89 6.53
C ILE A 112 -6.36 -8.19 6.97
N GLU A 113 -6.99 -8.98 7.85
CA GLU A 113 -6.46 -10.28 8.27
C GLU A 113 -6.33 -11.25 7.09
N GLN A 114 -7.39 -11.37 6.28
CA GLN A 114 -7.41 -12.23 5.09
C GLN A 114 -6.34 -11.82 4.06
N GLY A 115 -6.20 -10.53 3.78
CA GLY A 115 -5.19 -10.00 2.87
C GLY A 115 -3.75 -10.25 3.33
N ASN A 116 -3.54 -10.44 4.63
CA ASN A 116 -2.25 -10.76 5.22
C ASN A 116 -2.07 -12.26 5.55
N GLY A 117 -3.03 -13.11 5.17
CA GLY A 117 -3.00 -14.54 5.48
C GLY A 117 -3.04 -14.86 6.98
N LEU A 118 -3.59 -13.96 7.80
CA LEU A 118 -3.69 -14.11 9.25
C LEU A 118 -5.00 -14.81 9.63
N PRO A 119 -5.00 -15.69 10.66
CA PRO A 119 -6.23 -16.21 11.23
C PRO A 119 -6.99 -15.11 11.98
N ALA A 120 -8.27 -15.36 12.26
CA ALA A 120 -9.12 -14.44 13.03
C ALA A 120 -8.47 -14.05 14.38
N GLY A 121 -8.33 -12.76 14.64
CA GLY A 121 -7.67 -12.22 15.84
C GLY A 121 -6.13 -12.23 15.77
N GLY A 122 -5.54 -12.74 14.69
CA GLY A 122 -4.10 -12.76 14.47
C GLY A 122 -3.50 -11.36 14.37
N LEU A 123 -4.26 -10.38 13.88
CA LEU A 123 -3.80 -9.00 13.78
C LEU A 123 -3.58 -8.37 15.15
N GLN A 124 -4.50 -8.58 16.09
CA GLN A 124 -4.37 -8.08 17.46
C GLN A 124 -3.13 -8.63 18.15
N ALA A 125 -2.86 -9.93 18.00
CA ALA A 125 -1.66 -10.57 18.55
C ALA A 125 -0.37 -9.98 17.96
N LYS A 126 -0.33 -9.78 16.64
CA LYS A 126 0.82 -9.21 15.93
C LYS A 126 1.11 -7.77 16.36
N LEU A 127 0.08 -6.93 16.48
CA LEU A 127 0.20 -5.55 16.95
C LEU A 127 0.67 -5.47 18.40
N LYS A 128 0.14 -6.33 19.29
CA LYS A 128 0.57 -6.41 20.68
C LYS A 128 2.05 -6.77 20.80
N ALA A 129 2.52 -7.73 20.00
CA ALA A 129 3.94 -8.12 20.00
C ALA A 129 4.87 -6.97 19.56
N ALA A 130 4.37 -6.07 18.72
CA ALA A 130 5.12 -4.90 18.25
C ALA A 130 4.88 -3.62 19.08
N GLY A 131 4.19 -3.71 20.21
CA GLY A 131 3.93 -2.57 21.08
C GLY A 131 2.97 -1.54 20.49
N VAL A 132 2.09 -1.95 19.57
CA VAL A 132 1.04 -1.10 18.99
C VAL A 132 -0.28 -1.39 19.69
N PRO A 133 -0.93 -0.40 20.35
CA PRO A 133 -2.28 -0.56 20.89
C PRO A 133 -3.27 -0.93 19.79
N TYR A 134 -4.12 -1.92 20.04
CA TYR A 134 -5.14 -2.33 19.06
C TYR A 134 -6.13 -1.20 18.74
N SER A 135 -6.38 -0.31 19.71
CA SER A 135 -7.19 0.90 19.54
C SER A 135 -6.65 1.84 18.46
N THR A 136 -5.33 1.91 18.24
CA THR A 136 -4.72 2.75 17.20
C THR A 136 -5.12 2.31 15.80
N LEU A 137 -5.23 1.00 15.54
CA LEU A 137 -5.71 0.51 14.26
C LEU A 137 -7.23 0.66 14.15
N LEU A 138 -7.97 0.34 15.23
CA LEU A 138 -9.42 0.50 15.27
C LEU A 138 -9.85 1.94 14.96
N SER A 139 -9.19 2.94 15.57
CA SER A 139 -9.50 4.35 15.32
C SER A 139 -9.23 4.73 13.87
N GLN A 140 -8.08 4.34 13.30
CA GLN A 140 -7.78 4.58 11.89
C GLN A 140 -8.85 4.00 10.96
N VAL A 141 -9.20 2.72 11.14
CA VAL A 141 -10.18 2.05 10.28
C VAL A 141 -11.54 2.74 10.40
N ARG A 142 -11.94 3.11 11.63
CA ARG A 142 -13.19 3.83 11.87
C ARG A 142 -13.21 5.20 11.19
N THR A 143 -12.15 5.99 11.33
CA THR A 143 -12.03 7.31 10.70
C THR A 143 -12.02 7.17 9.18
N SER A 144 -11.29 6.20 8.62
CA SER A 144 -11.25 5.93 7.18
C SER A 144 -12.63 5.59 6.60
N ILE A 145 -13.37 4.67 7.21
CA ILE A 145 -14.73 4.31 6.80
C ILE A 145 -15.66 5.53 6.93
N GLY A 146 -15.57 6.27 8.05
CA GLY A 146 -16.37 7.46 8.27
C GLY A 146 -16.11 8.53 7.22
N TRP A 147 -14.85 8.74 6.84
CA TRP A 147 -14.45 9.71 5.84
C TRP A 147 -14.98 9.33 4.45
N GLN A 148 -14.88 8.07 4.05
CA GLN A 148 -15.50 7.60 2.80
C GLN A 148 -17.01 7.87 2.78
N LYS A 149 -17.71 7.64 3.90
CA LYS A 149 -19.13 7.96 4.04
C LYS A 149 -19.41 9.47 3.97
N VAL A 150 -18.53 10.33 4.50
CA VAL A 150 -18.62 11.78 4.32
C VAL A 150 -18.57 12.13 2.85
N LEU A 151 -17.56 11.66 2.12
CA LEU A 151 -17.37 11.96 0.69
C LEU A 151 -18.55 11.48 -0.15
N HIS A 152 -19.05 10.26 0.10
CA HIS A 152 -20.25 9.75 -0.58
C HIS A 152 -21.49 10.61 -0.30
N LYS A 153 -21.66 11.08 0.95
CA LYS A 153 -22.79 11.95 1.33
C LYS A 153 -22.70 13.32 0.66
N VAL A 154 -21.49 13.90 0.59
CA VAL A 154 -21.26 15.23 0.01
C VAL A 154 -21.38 15.20 -1.51
N LEU A 155 -20.77 14.22 -2.16
CA LEU A 155 -20.85 14.08 -3.62
C LEU A 155 -22.25 13.72 -4.09
N GLY A 156 -22.99 12.90 -3.33
CA GLY A 156 -24.39 12.56 -3.61
C GLY A 156 -24.62 12.13 -5.07
N PRO A 157 -25.53 12.78 -5.82
CA PRO A 157 -25.73 12.50 -7.25
C PRO A 157 -24.50 12.73 -8.13
N GLY A 158 -23.62 13.66 -7.75
CA GLY A 158 -22.39 13.99 -8.48
C GLY A 158 -21.36 12.85 -8.48
N LEU A 159 -21.53 11.83 -7.65
CA LEU A 159 -20.68 10.64 -7.68
C LEU A 159 -20.90 9.83 -8.97
N THR A 160 -22.15 9.76 -9.48
CA THR A 160 -22.47 8.92 -10.64
C THR A 160 -21.99 9.59 -11.94
N PRO A 161 -21.17 8.91 -12.76
CA PRO A 161 -20.74 9.45 -14.06
C PRO A 161 -21.91 9.59 -15.04
N THR A 162 -21.97 10.73 -15.73
CA THR A 162 -22.91 10.96 -16.83
C THR A 162 -22.38 10.36 -18.13
N PRO A 163 -23.23 10.17 -19.16
CA PRO A 163 -22.76 9.77 -20.49
C PRO A 163 -21.71 10.73 -21.07
N GLY A 164 -21.79 12.03 -20.74
CA GLY A 164 -20.79 13.03 -21.14
C GLY A 164 -19.43 12.80 -20.48
N ASP A 165 -19.41 12.45 -19.19
CA ASP A 165 -18.18 12.12 -18.47
C ASP A 165 -17.50 10.88 -19.06
N LEU A 166 -18.29 9.84 -19.36
CA LEU A 166 -17.78 8.63 -20.01
C LEU A 166 -17.19 8.93 -21.39
N ALA A 167 -17.88 9.75 -22.20
CA ALA A 167 -17.39 10.13 -23.52
C ALA A 167 -16.07 10.94 -23.42
N ALA A 168 -16.00 11.91 -22.50
CA ALA A 168 -14.80 12.70 -22.27
C ALA A 168 -13.62 11.84 -21.79
N GLN A 169 -13.86 10.94 -20.83
CA GLN A 169 -12.83 10.05 -20.30
C GLN A 169 -12.35 9.06 -21.37
N LYS A 170 -13.25 8.49 -22.18
CA LYS A 170 -12.88 7.64 -23.32
C LYS A 170 -12.01 8.39 -24.33
N ALA A 171 -12.38 9.63 -24.67
CA ALA A 171 -11.60 10.45 -25.60
C ALA A 171 -10.19 10.72 -25.04
N ALA A 172 -10.06 11.03 -23.75
CA ALA A 172 -8.77 11.24 -23.09
C ALA A 172 -7.91 9.96 -23.08
N LEU A 173 -8.50 8.81 -22.74
CA LEU A 173 -7.81 7.52 -22.78
C LEU A 173 -7.37 7.16 -24.20
N GLN A 174 -8.21 7.44 -25.21
CA GLN A 174 -7.91 7.17 -26.60
C GLN A 174 -6.77 8.06 -27.12
N ALA A 175 -6.73 9.34 -26.71
CA ALA A 175 -5.62 10.24 -27.01
C ALA A 175 -4.32 9.81 -26.33
N SER A 176 -4.43 9.11 -25.19
CA SER A 176 -3.28 8.54 -24.48
C SER A 176 -2.79 7.21 -25.09
N LEU A 177 -3.54 6.58 -26.01
CA LEU A 177 -3.06 5.41 -26.74
C LEU A 177 -1.93 5.82 -27.68
N GLY A 178 -0.79 5.16 -27.54
CA GLY A 178 0.48 5.49 -28.18
C GLY A 178 1.39 6.37 -27.33
N ALA A 179 0.90 6.93 -26.22
CA ALA A 179 1.71 7.78 -25.34
C ALA A 179 2.64 6.95 -24.47
N THR A 180 3.88 7.40 -24.35
CA THR A 180 4.84 6.83 -23.41
C THR A 180 4.61 7.41 -22.01
N ARG A 181 4.41 6.52 -21.03
CA ARG A 181 4.50 6.86 -19.61
C ARG A 181 5.81 6.39 -18.99
N TYR A 182 6.25 7.12 -17.98
CA TYR A 182 7.50 6.93 -17.27
C TYR A 182 7.18 6.70 -15.80
N HIS A 183 7.56 5.56 -15.25
CA HIS A 183 7.48 5.31 -13.81
C HIS A 183 8.71 5.93 -13.16
N LEU A 184 8.49 6.96 -12.34
CA LEU A 184 9.57 7.74 -11.75
C LEU A 184 9.53 7.67 -10.24
N ALA A 185 10.70 7.81 -9.62
CA ALA A 185 10.82 8.21 -8.23
C ALA A 185 11.57 9.55 -8.13
N GLU A 186 11.23 10.38 -7.14
CA GLU A 186 11.80 11.71 -6.93
C GLU A 186 12.35 11.91 -5.51
N ILE A 187 13.32 12.82 -5.41
CA ILE A 187 13.76 13.44 -4.15
C ILE A 187 13.79 14.94 -4.39
N PHE A 188 12.91 15.67 -3.72
CA PHE A 188 12.84 17.12 -3.83
C PHE A 188 13.60 17.77 -2.65
N ILE A 189 14.47 18.71 -2.99
CA ILE A 189 15.28 19.47 -2.05
C ILE A 189 14.93 20.95 -2.19
N PRO A 190 14.26 21.55 -1.20
CA PRO A 190 13.81 22.92 -1.29
C PRO A 190 14.97 23.90 -1.18
N VAL A 191 14.89 24.99 -1.93
CA VAL A 191 15.68 26.20 -1.72
C VAL A 191 14.97 27.04 -0.66
N THR A 192 15.55 27.13 0.53
CA THR A 192 14.99 27.88 1.66
C THR A 192 15.23 29.39 1.57
N ASP A 193 16.33 29.78 0.91
CA ASP A 193 16.67 31.17 0.63
C ASP A 193 16.89 31.33 -0.88
N PRO A 194 15.96 31.97 -1.60
CA PRO A 194 16.10 32.21 -3.04
C PRO A 194 17.32 33.06 -3.43
N SER A 195 17.93 33.78 -2.48
CA SER A 195 19.14 34.59 -2.72
C SER A 195 20.44 33.80 -2.60
N ASP A 196 20.43 32.65 -1.91
CA ASP A 196 21.57 31.72 -1.83
C ASP A 196 21.10 30.26 -1.90
N GLU A 197 21.27 29.69 -3.08
CA GLU A 197 20.87 28.30 -3.35
C GLU A 197 21.99 27.29 -3.13
N THR A 198 23.21 27.77 -2.86
CA THR A 198 24.41 26.95 -2.67
C THR A 198 24.20 25.82 -1.65
N PRO A 199 23.51 26.05 -0.51
CA PRO A 199 23.25 24.98 0.46
C PRO A 199 22.39 23.86 -0.13
N ALA A 200 21.31 24.20 -0.85
CA ALA A 200 20.41 23.23 -1.45
C ALA A 200 21.11 22.42 -2.54
N GLN A 201 21.91 23.08 -3.39
CA GLN A 201 22.69 22.42 -4.42
C GLN A 201 23.75 21.46 -3.83
N ASN A 202 24.47 21.88 -2.80
CA ASN A 202 25.46 21.04 -2.11
C ASN A 202 24.80 19.83 -1.43
N PHE A 203 23.62 20.03 -0.86
CA PHE A 203 22.84 18.94 -0.29
C PHE A 203 22.36 17.95 -1.36
N ALA A 204 21.88 18.43 -2.51
CA ALA A 204 21.49 17.58 -3.63
C ALA A 204 22.66 16.74 -4.18
N ASN A 205 23.84 17.34 -4.28
CA ASN A 205 25.05 16.61 -4.64
C ASN A 205 25.40 15.52 -3.59
N THR A 206 25.17 15.79 -2.31
CA THR A 206 25.37 14.81 -1.23
C THR A 206 24.41 13.63 -1.36
N VAL A 207 23.12 13.90 -1.61
CA VAL A 207 22.09 12.88 -1.84
C VAL A 207 22.48 11.98 -3.02
N ILE A 208 22.90 12.57 -4.15
CA ILE A 208 23.34 11.79 -5.32
C ILE A 208 24.56 10.93 -5.01
N ASN A 209 25.52 11.44 -4.24
CA ASN A 209 26.70 10.65 -3.90
C ASN A 209 26.31 9.39 -3.10
N GLN A 210 25.33 9.48 -2.20
CA GLN A 210 24.82 8.31 -1.47
C GLN A 210 24.11 7.33 -2.41
N LEU A 211 23.27 7.83 -3.31
CA LEU A 211 22.58 7.00 -4.30
C LEU A 211 23.58 6.26 -5.22
N ARG A 212 24.63 6.96 -5.67
CA ARG A 212 25.71 6.37 -6.49
C ARG A 212 26.56 5.35 -5.74
N GLN A 213 26.62 5.43 -4.42
CA GLN A 213 27.26 4.44 -3.56
C GLN A 213 26.39 3.19 -3.32
N GLY A 214 25.18 3.14 -3.91
CA GLY A 214 24.28 1.99 -3.85
C GLY A 214 23.24 2.06 -2.75
N ALA A 215 23.04 3.22 -2.11
CA ALA A 215 21.93 3.39 -1.17
C ALA A 215 20.58 3.22 -1.89
N PRO A 216 19.61 2.46 -1.34
CA PRO A 216 18.31 2.28 -1.98
C PRO A 216 17.54 3.61 -2.08
N PHE A 217 17.09 3.97 -3.28
CA PHE A 217 16.41 5.25 -3.54
C PHE A 217 15.22 5.50 -2.60
N PRO A 218 14.31 4.54 -2.33
CA PRO A 218 13.19 4.77 -1.42
C PRO A 218 13.59 5.18 -0.01
N ILE A 219 14.73 4.67 0.47
CA ILE A 219 15.24 4.97 1.81
C ILE A 219 15.82 6.38 1.86
N VAL A 220 16.57 6.76 0.82
CA VAL A 220 17.13 8.10 0.68
C VAL A 220 16.01 9.14 0.51
N ALA A 221 14.97 8.82 -0.27
CA ALA A 221 13.79 9.66 -0.44
C ALA A 221 13.05 9.89 0.88
N ALA A 222 12.74 8.82 1.62
CA ALA A 222 12.09 8.92 2.92
C ALA A 222 12.92 9.69 3.96
N GLN A 223 14.24 9.72 3.81
CA GLN A 223 15.14 10.40 4.74
C GLN A 223 15.35 11.88 4.42
N PHE A 224 15.43 12.25 3.14
CA PHE A 224 15.91 13.58 2.74
C PHE A 224 14.95 14.36 1.85
N SER A 225 13.98 13.70 1.21
CA SER A 225 13.02 14.40 0.36
C SER A 225 12.06 15.22 1.22
N GLN A 226 11.72 16.42 0.73
CA GLN A 226 10.64 17.23 1.26
C GLN A 226 9.41 17.22 0.34
N SER A 227 9.37 16.30 -0.63
CA SER A 227 8.17 16.04 -1.45
C SER A 227 7.09 15.30 -0.66
N GLN A 228 5.86 15.33 -1.16
CA GLN A 228 4.75 14.56 -0.58
C GLN A 228 4.95 13.04 -0.72
N THR A 229 5.70 12.62 -1.74
CA THR A 229 6.01 11.22 -2.05
C THR A 229 7.10 10.62 -1.16
N ALA A 230 7.75 11.40 -0.30
CA ALA A 230 8.92 10.99 0.49
C ALA A 230 8.74 9.64 1.21
N LEU A 231 7.65 9.43 1.98
CA LEU A 231 7.43 8.16 2.67
C LEU A 231 6.96 7.01 1.78
N SER A 232 6.45 7.34 0.60
CA SER A 232 6.15 6.36 -0.44
C SER A 232 7.41 6.04 -1.25
N GLY A 233 8.60 6.32 -0.70
CA GLY A 233 9.88 6.05 -1.37
C GLY A 233 10.22 7.02 -2.49
N GLY A 234 9.57 8.18 -2.52
CA GLY A 234 9.65 9.13 -3.63
C GLY A 234 8.86 8.71 -4.86
N ASP A 235 8.05 7.65 -4.79
CA ASP A 235 7.36 7.10 -5.97
C ASP A 235 6.30 8.06 -6.51
N LEU A 236 6.48 8.51 -7.76
CA LEU A 236 5.53 9.34 -8.51
C LEU A 236 4.54 8.49 -9.33
N GLY A 237 4.75 7.18 -9.42
CA GLY A 237 4.00 6.31 -10.32
C GLY A 237 4.28 6.60 -11.80
N PHE A 238 3.39 6.13 -12.67
CA PHE A 238 3.48 6.34 -14.12
C PHE A 238 2.95 7.71 -14.53
N VAL A 239 3.87 8.59 -14.94
CA VAL A 239 3.57 9.95 -15.39
C VAL A 239 3.90 10.16 -16.87
N GLN A 240 3.30 11.16 -17.50
CA GLN A 240 3.66 11.61 -18.85
C GLN A 240 4.62 12.80 -18.76
N LEU A 241 5.43 13.02 -19.82
CA LEU A 241 6.41 14.10 -19.82
C LEU A 241 5.80 15.50 -19.70
N ASP A 242 4.56 15.69 -20.16
CA ASP A 242 3.81 16.95 -20.07
C ASP A 242 3.28 17.26 -18.66
N GLN A 243 3.33 16.28 -17.75
CA GLN A 243 2.97 16.42 -16.34
C GLN A 243 4.17 16.81 -15.46
N LEU A 244 5.38 16.80 -16.02
CA LEU A 244 6.62 17.10 -15.31
C LEU A 244 7.05 18.54 -15.56
N ASP A 245 7.89 19.06 -14.65
CA ASP A 245 8.63 20.28 -14.93
C ASP A 245 9.44 20.11 -16.24
N PRO A 246 9.48 21.12 -17.13
CA PRO A 246 10.17 20.99 -18.42
C PRO A 246 11.63 20.54 -18.32
N ALA A 247 12.36 20.93 -17.27
CA ALA A 247 13.74 20.52 -17.05
C ALA A 247 13.84 19.03 -16.65
N VAL A 248 12.90 18.57 -15.82
CA VAL A 248 12.77 17.16 -15.44
C VAL A 248 12.38 16.32 -16.66
N ALA A 249 11.38 16.76 -17.43
CA ALA A 249 10.92 16.09 -18.64
C ALA A 249 12.05 15.90 -19.67
N ALA A 250 12.82 16.97 -19.95
CA ALA A 250 13.93 16.92 -20.89
C ALA A 250 15.03 15.94 -20.46
N THR A 251 15.25 15.82 -19.15
CA THR A 251 16.22 14.88 -18.57
C THR A 251 15.70 13.45 -18.65
N VAL A 252 14.49 13.18 -18.16
CA VAL A 252 13.85 11.86 -18.16
C VAL A 252 13.73 11.28 -19.56
N GLN A 253 13.44 12.10 -20.58
CA GLN A 253 13.32 11.66 -21.96
C GLN A 253 14.59 10.97 -22.49
N GLN A 254 15.76 11.36 -21.97
CA GLN A 254 17.07 10.85 -22.39
C GLN A 254 17.63 9.78 -21.45
N MET A 255 17.00 9.55 -20.29
CA MET A 255 17.46 8.59 -19.30
C MET A 255 17.16 7.15 -19.72
N PRO A 256 18.12 6.21 -19.56
CA PRO A 256 17.82 4.79 -19.64
C PRO A 256 17.09 4.33 -18.37
N VAL A 257 16.29 3.27 -18.51
CA VAL A 257 15.60 2.65 -17.37
C VAL A 257 16.61 2.18 -16.33
N GLY A 258 16.35 2.47 -15.07
CA GLY A 258 17.22 2.25 -13.91
C GLY A 258 18.14 3.42 -13.56
N ALA A 259 18.30 4.41 -14.43
CA ALA A 259 19.23 5.53 -14.20
C ALA A 259 18.70 6.55 -13.18
N ILE A 260 19.64 7.21 -12.51
CA ILE A 260 19.41 8.32 -11.56
C ILE A 260 19.98 9.60 -12.18
N SER A 261 19.22 10.69 -12.17
CA SER A 261 19.62 11.98 -12.74
C SER A 261 20.70 12.68 -11.91
N ASN A 262 21.35 13.69 -12.49
CA ASN A 262 21.99 14.76 -11.71
C ASN A 262 20.93 15.65 -11.04
N PRO A 263 21.28 16.58 -10.13
CA PRO A 263 20.31 17.49 -9.55
C PRO A 263 19.76 18.40 -10.66
N ILE A 264 18.45 18.41 -10.80
CA ILE A 264 17.72 19.17 -11.81
C ILE A 264 17.16 20.40 -11.11
N ARG A 265 17.48 21.58 -11.60
CA ARG A 265 16.93 22.81 -11.03
C ARG A 265 15.46 22.95 -11.43
N VAL A 266 14.59 23.10 -10.46
CA VAL A 266 13.13 23.28 -10.63
C VAL A 266 12.63 24.47 -9.81
N PRO A 267 11.41 24.98 -10.05
CA PRO A 267 10.82 26.01 -9.21
C PRO A 267 10.82 25.60 -7.74
N GLY A 268 11.39 26.46 -6.88
CA GLY A 268 11.45 26.23 -5.44
C GLY A 268 12.54 25.27 -4.95
N GLY A 269 13.34 24.64 -5.82
CA GLY A 269 14.31 23.65 -5.35
C GLY A 269 15.15 22.94 -6.41
N TYR A 270 15.64 21.77 -6.02
CA TYR A 270 16.32 20.80 -6.87
C TYR A 270 15.64 19.44 -6.77
N ASP A 271 15.45 18.80 -7.92
CA ASP A 271 14.96 17.42 -8.02
C ASP A 271 16.08 16.46 -8.37
N VAL A 272 16.03 15.27 -7.78
CA VAL A 272 16.78 14.10 -8.23
C VAL A 272 15.76 13.03 -8.58
N VAL A 273 15.77 12.56 -9.82
CA VAL A 273 14.80 11.57 -10.30
C VAL A 273 15.48 10.26 -10.68
N GLN A 274 14.78 9.15 -10.45
CA GLN A 274 15.13 7.84 -10.96
C GLN A 274 14.07 7.36 -11.93
N LEU A 275 14.49 6.91 -13.12
CA LEU A 275 13.59 6.25 -14.05
C LEU A 275 13.50 4.76 -13.69
N LEU A 276 12.36 4.32 -13.17
CA LEU A 276 12.14 2.95 -12.74
C LEU A 276 11.68 2.07 -13.90
N GLU A 277 10.70 2.54 -14.67
CA GLU A 277 10.13 1.83 -15.82
C GLU A 277 9.69 2.81 -16.91
N LYS A 278 9.58 2.31 -18.14
CA LYS A 278 9.02 3.05 -19.28
C LYS A 278 8.00 2.16 -19.98
N HIS A 279 6.76 2.64 -20.12
CA HIS A 279 5.67 1.89 -20.73
C HIS A 279 4.97 2.70 -21.81
N ASP A 280 4.90 2.18 -23.03
CA ASP A 280 4.07 2.75 -24.09
C ASP A 280 2.64 2.27 -23.92
N ILE A 281 1.74 3.17 -23.57
CA ILE A 281 0.33 2.85 -23.42
C ILE A 281 -0.23 2.49 -24.78
N GLY A 282 -0.79 1.30 -24.92
CA GLY A 282 -1.68 0.96 -26.02
C GLY A 282 -1.10 0.89 -27.44
N ASN A 283 0.20 1.15 -27.62
CA ASN A 283 0.91 0.85 -28.88
C ASN A 283 1.40 -0.60 -28.95
N GLN A 284 1.29 -1.33 -27.85
CA GLN A 284 1.63 -2.75 -27.79
C GLN A 284 0.49 -3.58 -28.37
N MET A 285 0.78 -4.36 -29.41
CA MET A 285 -0.14 -5.36 -29.92
C MET A 285 -0.39 -6.40 -28.82
N GLN A 286 -1.64 -6.51 -28.37
CA GLN A 286 -2.06 -7.50 -27.39
C GLN A 286 -2.37 -8.82 -28.10
N THR A 287 -1.87 -9.93 -27.55
CA THR A 287 -2.22 -11.26 -28.03
C THR A 287 -3.55 -11.67 -27.40
N ILE A 288 -4.61 -11.67 -28.19
CA ILE A 288 -5.92 -12.16 -27.80
C ILE A 288 -6.10 -13.58 -28.32
N LEU A 289 -6.39 -14.49 -27.40
CA LEU A 289 -6.62 -15.90 -27.65
C LEU A 289 -8.13 -16.20 -27.58
N ASP A 290 -8.65 -16.88 -28.59
CA ASP A 290 -9.91 -17.60 -28.47
C ASP A 290 -9.57 -19.03 -28.06
N ILE A 291 -10.05 -19.47 -26.90
CA ILE A 291 -9.74 -20.79 -26.35
C ILE A 291 -11.00 -21.61 -26.12
N ARG A 292 -10.86 -22.93 -26.22
CA ARG A 292 -11.81 -23.87 -25.63
C ARG A 292 -11.14 -24.62 -24.51
N GLN A 293 -11.86 -24.82 -23.42
CA GLN A 293 -11.40 -25.61 -22.30
C GLN A 293 -12.39 -26.73 -21.98
N ALA A 294 -11.84 -27.82 -21.46
CA ALA A 294 -12.62 -28.86 -20.81
C ALA A 294 -12.13 -29.03 -19.38
N TYR A 295 -13.05 -29.04 -18.43
CA TYR A 295 -12.77 -29.22 -17.00
C TYR A 295 -13.46 -30.48 -16.48
N GLY A 296 -12.69 -31.36 -15.85
CA GLY A 296 -13.19 -32.50 -15.09
C GLY A 296 -12.98 -32.28 -13.60
N GLN A 297 -14.07 -32.20 -12.83
CA GLN A 297 -14.00 -32.12 -11.38
C GLN A 297 -13.57 -33.46 -10.79
N TYR A 298 -12.67 -33.45 -9.80
CA TYR A 298 -12.30 -34.68 -9.12
C TYR A 298 -13.47 -35.21 -8.28
N PRO A 299 -13.65 -36.55 -8.21
CA PRO A 299 -14.62 -37.16 -7.31
C PRO A 299 -14.36 -36.83 -5.83
N GLN A 300 -13.10 -36.58 -5.48
CA GLN A 300 -12.66 -36.14 -4.16
C GLN A 300 -11.60 -35.04 -4.36
N PRO A 301 -11.68 -33.89 -3.67
CA PRO A 301 -10.69 -32.83 -3.78
C PRO A 301 -9.32 -33.29 -3.25
N VAL A 302 -8.25 -32.59 -3.66
CA VAL A 302 -6.90 -32.90 -3.19
C VAL A 302 -6.76 -32.53 -1.71
N THR A 303 -6.51 -33.52 -0.85
CA THR A 303 -6.13 -33.32 0.55
C THR A 303 -4.61 -33.25 0.67
N GLY A 304 -4.07 -32.05 0.91
CA GLY A 304 -2.62 -31.79 1.03
C GLY A 304 -1.99 -31.23 -0.25
N GLN A 305 -0.66 -31.29 -0.35
CA GLN A 305 0.10 -30.74 -1.49
C GLN A 305 0.34 -31.75 -2.63
N GLN A 306 -0.04 -33.02 -2.48
CA GLN A 306 0.25 -34.09 -3.44
C GLN A 306 -1.02 -34.75 -3.97
N LEU A 307 -1.00 -35.13 -5.26
CA LEU A 307 -2.09 -35.88 -5.88
C LEU A 307 -2.12 -37.32 -5.36
N GLY A 308 -3.32 -37.76 -4.95
CA GLY A 308 -3.55 -39.15 -4.55
C GLY A 308 -3.90 -40.06 -5.74
N PRO A 309 -4.00 -41.39 -5.51
CA PRO A 309 -4.30 -42.37 -6.56
C PRO A 309 -5.63 -42.12 -7.28
N VAL A 310 -6.64 -41.59 -6.56
CA VAL A 310 -7.96 -41.27 -7.11
C VAL A 310 -7.84 -40.17 -8.16
N GLN A 311 -7.14 -39.08 -7.84
CA GLN A 311 -6.96 -37.96 -8.77
C GLN A 311 -6.08 -38.37 -9.95
N ILE A 312 -5.01 -39.13 -9.71
CA ILE A 312 -4.14 -39.64 -10.78
C ILE A 312 -4.96 -40.48 -11.78
N ASN A 313 -5.75 -41.44 -11.30
CA ASN A 313 -6.60 -42.27 -12.16
C ASN A 313 -7.62 -41.41 -12.93
N PHE A 314 -8.25 -40.44 -12.26
CA PHE A 314 -9.17 -39.52 -12.91
C PHE A 314 -8.50 -38.71 -14.03
N ILE A 315 -7.30 -38.15 -13.77
CA ILE A 315 -6.52 -37.42 -14.79
C ILE A 315 -6.18 -38.35 -15.95
N THR A 316 -5.78 -39.61 -15.70
CA THR A 316 -5.48 -40.58 -16.75
C THR A 316 -6.70 -40.85 -17.63
N GLN A 317 -7.88 -41.07 -17.03
CA GLN A 317 -9.12 -41.31 -17.76
C GLN A 317 -9.58 -40.06 -18.54
N PHE A 318 -9.50 -38.89 -17.90
CA PHE A 318 -9.80 -37.60 -18.52
C PHE A 318 -8.92 -37.37 -19.75
N MET A 319 -7.60 -37.57 -19.61
CA MET A 319 -6.66 -37.40 -20.72
C MET A 319 -6.85 -38.45 -21.82
N ALA A 320 -7.26 -39.68 -21.49
CA ALA A 320 -7.57 -40.70 -22.48
C ALA A 320 -8.76 -40.28 -23.37
N LYS A 321 -9.79 -39.66 -22.79
CA LYS A 321 -10.89 -39.06 -23.57
C LYS A 321 -10.44 -37.81 -24.31
N ALA A 322 -9.67 -36.95 -23.64
CA ALA A 322 -9.20 -35.69 -24.20
C ALA A 322 -8.35 -35.88 -25.45
N LYS A 323 -7.53 -36.93 -25.54
CA LYS A 323 -6.73 -37.25 -26.73
C LYS A 323 -7.54 -37.33 -28.03
N ASN A 324 -8.83 -37.62 -27.95
CA ASN A 324 -9.72 -37.70 -29.11
C ASN A 324 -10.35 -36.34 -29.48
N ALA A 325 -10.16 -35.30 -28.66
CA ALA A 325 -10.67 -33.95 -28.91
C ALA A 325 -9.69 -33.14 -29.79
N GLY A 326 -9.67 -33.46 -31.08
CA GLY A 326 -8.78 -32.84 -32.07
C GLY A 326 -9.21 -31.46 -32.58
N SER A 327 -10.34 -30.92 -32.11
CA SER A 327 -10.86 -29.61 -32.52
C SER A 327 -11.48 -28.87 -31.34
N CYS A 328 -11.64 -27.55 -31.47
CA CYS A 328 -12.27 -26.74 -30.45
C CYS A 328 -13.71 -27.18 -30.13
N ASP A 329 -14.48 -27.59 -31.13
CA ASP A 329 -15.82 -28.15 -30.93
C ASP A 329 -15.77 -29.48 -30.17
N ALA A 330 -14.76 -30.32 -30.44
CA ALA A 330 -14.56 -31.56 -29.71
C ALA A 330 -14.13 -31.33 -28.26
N VAL A 331 -13.36 -30.27 -27.99
CA VAL A 331 -13.04 -29.85 -26.60
C VAL A 331 -14.29 -29.36 -25.89
N GLN A 332 -15.16 -28.60 -26.57
CA GLN A 332 -16.44 -28.18 -26.02
C GLN A 332 -17.36 -29.38 -25.73
N ALA A 333 -17.42 -30.37 -26.62
CA ALA A 333 -18.16 -31.61 -26.40
C ALA A 333 -17.58 -32.44 -25.25
N LEU A 334 -16.25 -32.49 -25.12
CA LEU A 334 -15.56 -33.10 -23.99
C LEU A 334 -16.00 -32.43 -22.68
N ASN A 335 -15.98 -31.10 -22.60
CA ASN A 335 -16.43 -30.37 -21.42
C ASN A 335 -17.89 -30.70 -21.05
N ALA A 336 -18.76 -30.81 -22.06
CA ALA A 336 -20.15 -31.20 -21.86
C ALA A 336 -20.29 -32.62 -21.27
N SER A 337 -19.42 -33.55 -21.67
CA SER A 337 -19.40 -34.91 -21.10
C SER A 337 -18.99 -34.96 -19.61
N TYR A 338 -18.40 -33.86 -19.10
CA TYR A 338 -18.06 -33.66 -17.69
C TYR A 338 -19.00 -32.66 -16.98
N GLY A 339 -20.16 -32.36 -17.58
CA GLY A 339 -21.23 -31.60 -16.94
C GLY A 339 -21.12 -30.08 -17.04
N ASN A 340 -20.19 -29.54 -17.84
CA ASN A 340 -20.03 -28.08 -18.03
C ASN A 340 -19.88 -27.28 -16.72
N ILE A 341 -19.22 -27.87 -15.72
CA ILE A 341 -18.99 -27.21 -14.42
C ILE A 341 -18.27 -25.87 -14.59
N GLN A 342 -17.36 -25.79 -15.56
CA GLN A 342 -16.75 -24.54 -16.04
C GLN A 342 -17.21 -24.26 -17.47
N PRO A 343 -17.39 -22.99 -17.86
CA PRO A 343 -17.71 -22.63 -19.24
C PRO A 343 -16.64 -23.11 -20.21
N ALA A 344 -17.05 -23.84 -21.25
CA ALA A 344 -16.13 -24.34 -22.28
C ALA A 344 -15.47 -23.21 -23.08
N ASN A 345 -16.18 -22.08 -23.25
CA ASN A 345 -15.68 -20.86 -23.86
C ASN A 345 -15.68 -19.74 -22.81
N PRO A 346 -14.51 -19.32 -22.30
CA PRO A 346 -14.41 -18.20 -21.36
C PRO A 346 -14.47 -16.82 -22.04
N GLY A 347 -14.59 -16.76 -23.37
CA GLY A 347 -14.49 -15.53 -24.16
C GLY A 347 -13.05 -15.20 -24.57
N PRO A 348 -12.84 -14.01 -25.17
CA PRO A 348 -11.50 -13.56 -25.58
C PRO A 348 -10.57 -13.43 -24.38
N VAL A 349 -9.41 -14.07 -24.44
CA VAL A 349 -8.40 -14.06 -23.37
C VAL A 349 -7.22 -13.19 -23.78
N ASN A 350 -6.97 -12.10 -23.07
CA ASN A 350 -5.73 -11.34 -23.22
C ASN A 350 -4.58 -12.07 -22.53
N LEU A 351 -3.65 -12.61 -23.33
CA LEU A 351 -2.52 -13.41 -22.84
C LEU A 351 -1.72 -12.67 -21.76
N ALA A 352 -1.56 -11.34 -21.85
CA ALA A 352 -0.79 -10.55 -20.89
C ALA A 352 -1.42 -10.54 -19.48
N THR A 353 -2.74 -10.75 -19.38
CA THR A 353 -3.52 -10.70 -18.13
C THR A 353 -3.72 -12.07 -17.46
N VAL A 354 -3.25 -13.15 -18.10
CA VAL A 354 -3.49 -14.52 -17.61
C VAL A 354 -2.66 -14.78 -16.35
N THR A 355 -3.34 -15.16 -15.27
CA THR A 355 -2.73 -15.65 -14.03
C THR A 355 -3.16 -17.10 -13.76
N PRO A 356 -2.28 -17.95 -13.17
CA PRO A 356 -0.91 -17.67 -12.75
C PRO A 356 0.11 -17.65 -13.92
N PRO A 357 1.33 -17.10 -13.73
CA PRO A 357 2.36 -17.02 -14.79
C PRO A 357 2.69 -18.36 -15.46
N ALA A 358 2.64 -19.46 -14.70
CA ALA A 358 2.84 -20.80 -15.25
C ALA A 358 1.78 -21.19 -16.30
N PHE A 359 0.53 -20.75 -16.12
CA PHE A 359 -0.55 -21.00 -17.09
C PHE A 359 -0.42 -20.08 -18.31
N GLN A 360 -0.05 -18.81 -18.09
CA GLN A 360 0.26 -17.88 -19.16
C GLN A 360 1.35 -18.42 -20.10
N GLN A 361 2.43 -18.97 -19.54
CA GLN A 361 3.51 -19.58 -20.33
C GLN A 361 3.03 -20.77 -21.17
N VAL A 362 2.13 -21.60 -20.62
CA VAL A 362 1.52 -22.71 -21.38
C VAL A 362 0.75 -22.15 -22.58
N LEU A 363 -0.11 -21.15 -22.39
CA LEU A 363 -0.88 -20.56 -23.48
C LEU A 363 0.00 -19.82 -24.50
N ALA A 364 1.08 -19.18 -24.07
CA ALA A 364 2.01 -18.50 -24.95
C ALA A 364 2.67 -19.48 -25.95
N GLN A 365 3.04 -20.67 -25.47
CA GLN A 365 3.76 -21.68 -26.25
C GLN A 365 2.85 -22.69 -26.96
N LEU A 366 1.57 -22.78 -26.58
CA LEU A 366 0.64 -23.76 -27.15
C LEU A 366 0.31 -23.41 -28.62
N PRO A 367 0.54 -24.33 -29.58
CA PRO A 367 0.14 -24.10 -30.97
C PRO A 367 -1.38 -24.07 -31.14
N LEU A 368 -1.83 -23.46 -32.25
CA LEU A 368 -3.24 -23.48 -32.63
C LEU A 368 -3.74 -24.92 -32.80
N ASN A 369 -4.99 -25.16 -32.41
CA ASN A 369 -5.69 -26.44 -32.53
C ASN A 369 -4.96 -27.62 -31.86
N THR A 370 -4.12 -27.34 -30.86
CA THR A 370 -3.40 -28.36 -30.08
C THR A 370 -3.89 -28.34 -28.64
N LEU A 371 -4.11 -29.52 -28.07
CA LEU A 371 -4.46 -29.68 -26.65
C LEU A 371 -3.24 -29.41 -25.77
N SER A 372 -3.48 -28.67 -24.68
CA SER A 372 -2.49 -28.50 -23.64
C SER A 372 -2.20 -29.82 -22.92
N ARG A 373 -1.07 -29.85 -22.22
CA ARG A 373 -0.87 -30.78 -21.10
C ARG A 373 -1.98 -30.61 -20.05
N PRO A 374 -2.30 -31.64 -19.25
CA PRO A 374 -3.28 -31.51 -18.17
C PRO A 374 -2.85 -30.42 -17.18
N LEU A 375 -3.76 -29.50 -16.93
CA LEU A 375 -3.63 -28.41 -15.97
C LEU A 375 -4.27 -28.88 -14.66
N VAL A 376 -3.44 -29.36 -13.76
CA VAL A 376 -3.88 -29.90 -12.47
C VAL A 376 -4.21 -28.73 -11.53
N GLN A 377 -5.41 -28.76 -10.97
CA GLN A 377 -5.91 -27.82 -9.98
C GLN A 377 -6.28 -28.58 -8.69
N ALA A 378 -6.58 -27.88 -7.60
CA ALA A 378 -6.95 -28.50 -6.32
C ALA A 378 -8.26 -29.30 -6.39
N THR A 379 -9.19 -28.86 -7.24
CA THR A 379 -10.56 -29.39 -7.32
C THR A 379 -10.81 -30.22 -8.58
N GLY A 380 -9.90 -30.20 -9.55
CA GLY A 380 -10.08 -30.89 -10.83
C GLY A 380 -8.88 -30.74 -11.76
N VAL A 381 -9.08 -31.18 -13.00
CA VAL A 381 -8.10 -31.07 -14.08
C VAL A 381 -8.75 -30.40 -15.28
N SER A 382 -8.00 -29.55 -15.98
CA SER A 382 -8.44 -28.99 -17.26
C SER A 382 -7.45 -29.24 -18.38
N VAL A 383 -7.96 -29.20 -19.61
CA VAL A 383 -7.16 -29.02 -20.83
C VAL A 383 -7.71 -27.84 -21.60
N VAL A 384 -6.82 -27.15 -22.30
CA VAL A 384 -7.14 -25.98 -23.11
C VAL A 384 -6.64 -26.20 -24.52
N MET A 385 -7.38 -25.71 -25.51
CA MET A 385 -6.97 -25.61 -26.89
C MET A 385 -7.14 -24.16 -27.37
N ILE A 386 -6.16 -23.64 -28.10
CA ILE A 386 -6.27 -22.32 -28.73
C ILE A 386 -6.89 -22.48 -30.11
N CYS A 387 -8.07 -21.92 -30.29
CA CYS A 387 -8.83 -21.95 -31.55
C CYS A 387 -8.36 -20.86 -32.51
N ASN A 388 -8.05 -19.69 -31.95
CA ASN A 388 -7.54 -18.56 -32.71
C ASN A 388 -6.54 -17.75 -31.86
N ARG A 389 -5.55 -17.17 -32.53
CA ARG A 389 -4.58 -16.25 -31.93
C ARG A 389 -4.54 -15.01 -32.81
N SER A 390 -4.93 -13.88 -32.24
CA SER A 390 -4.95 -12.60 -32.95
C SER A 390 -4.11 -11.56 -32.21
N LEU A 391 -3.43 -10.72 -32.98
CA LEU A 391 -2.80 -9.51 -32.47
C LEU A 391 -3.80 -8.37 -32.63
N GLN A 392 -4.18 -7.73 -31.52
CA GLN A 392 -5.12 -6.62 -31.52
C GLN A 392 -4.46 -5.39 -30.90
N LYS A 393 -4.83 -4.20 -31.36
CA LYS A 393 -4.44 -2.96 -30.65
C LYS A 393 -5.12 -2.96 -29.28
N ALA A 394 -4.45 -2.39 -28.28
CA ALA A 394 -5.05 -2.23 -26.97
C ALA A 394 -6.37 -1.47 -27.10
N GLN A 395 -7.42 -2.05 -26.54
CA GLN A 395 -8.74 -1.44 -26.50
C GLN A 395 -8.89 -0.63 -25.22
N LEU A 396 -9.82 0.34 -25.25
CA LEU A 396 -10.22 1.05 -24.05
C LEU A 396 -10.85 0.08 -23.04
N PRO A 397 -10.71 0.33 -21.72
CA PRO A 397 -11.45 -0.40 -20.71
C PRO A 397 -12.97 -0.34 -20.95
N PRO A 398 -13.73 -1.36 -20.50
CA PRO A 398 -15.19 -1.30 -20.46
C PRO A 398 -15.74 -0.09 -19.69
N ASP A 399 -16.96 0.32 -20.01
CA ASP A 399 -17.60 1.53 -19.47
C ASP A 399 -17.70 1.55 -17.94
N ASP A 400 -17.91 0.39 -17.31
CA ASP A 400 -17.94 0.24 -15.85
C ASP A 400 -16.57 0.53 -15.22
N GLN A 401 -15.48 0.11 -15.86
CA GLN A 401 -14.13 0.43 -15.39
C GLN A 401 -13.81 1.91 -15.59
N ILE A 402 -14.24 2.50 -16.71
CA ILE A 402 -14.10 3.94 -16.96
C ILE A 402 -14.92 4.74 -15.95
N ALA A 403 -16.13 4.28 -15.61
CA ALA A 403 -16.97 4.90 -14.59
C ALA A 403 -16.27 4.92 -13.23
N ASN A 404 -15.64 3.81 -12.83
CA ASN A 404 -14.90 3.73 -11.57
C ASN A 404 -13.72 4.73 -11.53
N ILE A 405 -12.96 4.86 -12.63
CA ILE A 405 -11.88 5.86 -12.73
C ILE A 405 -12.41 7.29 -12.49
N ILE A 406 -13.58 7.61 -13.05
CA ILE A 406 -14.21 8.93 -12.86
C ILE A 406 -14.67 9.11 -11.41
N ILE A 407 -15.27 8.09 -10.82
CA ILE A 407 -15.71 8.08 -9.42
C ILE A 407 -14.52 8.33 -8.49
N ASP A 408 -13.45 7.54 -8.64
CA ASP A 408 -12.26 7.62 -7.80
C ASP A 408 -11.63 9.02 -7.85
N ARG A 409 -11.47 9.58 -9.06
CA ARG A 409 -10.96 10.94 -9.24
C ARG A 409 -11.85 11.99 -8.56
N ARG A 410 -13.17 11.85 -8.63
CA ARG A 410 -14.10 12.79 -7.98
C ARG A 410 -13.99 12.72 -6.46
N VAL A 411 -13.91 11.51 -5.92
CA VAL A 411 -13.72 11.27 -4.48
C VAL A 411 -12.40 11.87 -4.00
N GLU A 412 -11.32 11.67 -4.75
CA GLU A 412 -10.00 12.21 -4.44
C GLU A 412 -10.00 13.75 -4.44
N LEU A 413 -10.46 14.39 -5.51
CA LEU A 413 -10.51 15.85 -5.62
C LEU A 413 -11.38 16.50 -4.54
N GLU A 414 -12.55 15.92 -4.24
CA GLU A 414 -13.41 16.41 -3.17
C GLU A 414 -12.75 16.23 -1.79
N SER A 415 -12.07 15.11 -1.58
CA SER A 415 -11.32 14.86 -0.34
C SER A 415 -10.22 15.90 -0.13
N GLU A 416 -9.42 16.18 -1.16
CA GLU A 416 -8.36 17.19 -1.10
C GLU A 416 -8.93 18.58 -0.80
N GLN A 417 -9.93 19.01 -1.56
CA GLN A 417 -10.57 20.31 -1.38
C GLN A 417 -11.16 20.46 0.02
N MET A 418 -11.83 19.41 0.53
CA MET A 418 -12.41 19.44 1.86
C MET A 418 -11.33 19.48 2.95
N MET A 419 -10.26 18.71 2.80
CA MET A 419 -9.14 18.74 3.76
C MET A 419 -8.48 20.11 3.81
N ASP A 420 -8.30 20.78 2.68
CA ASP A 420 -7.74 22.14 2.65
C ASP A 420 -8.65 23.15 3.34
N GLN A 421 -9.96 23.05 3.13
CA GLN A 421 -10.93 23.87 3.86
C GLN A 421 -10.93 23.59 5.36
N LEU A 422 -10.84 22.32 5.76
CA LEU A 422 -10.78 21.91 7.17
C LEU A 422 -9.54 22.47 7.85
N ARG A 423 -8.37 22.36 7.22
CA ARG A 423 -7.12 22.93 7.71
C ARG A 423 -7.22 24.44 7.86
N HIS A 424 -7.71 25.14 6.82
CA HIS A 424 -7.78 26.61 6.80
C HIS A 424 -8.67 27.19 7.91
N ARG A 425 -9.78 26.52 8.24
CA ARG A 425 -10.72 27.00 9.26
C ARG A 425 -10.42 26.51 10.69
N SER A 426 -9.39 25.69 10.86
CA SER A 426 -9.06 25.05 12.14
C SER A 426 -7.99 25.82 12.91
N VAL A 427 -8.00 25.67 14.24
CA VAL A 427 -6.91 26.12 15.11
C VAL A 427 -5.99 24.93 15.38
N ILE A 428 -4.79 24.96 14.80
CA ILE A 428 -3.76 23.94 14.96
C ILE A 428 -2.56 24.56 15.69
N LEU A 429 -2.23 24.01 16.86
CA LEU A 429 -1.02 24.36 17.61
C LEU A 429 -0.09 23.16 17.61
N GLN A 430 1.17 23.32 17.22
CA GLN A 430 2.18 22.24 17.26
C GLN A 430 3.07 22.42 18.49
N GLY A 431 3.42 21.29 19.11
CA GLY A 431 4.19 21.22 20.36
C GLY A 431 5.70 21.18 20.17
#